data_AF-A0AAV6ZTS8-F1
#
_entry.id   AF-A0AAV6ZTS8-F1
#
_cell.length_a   1.000
_cell.length_b   1.000
_cell.length_c   1.000
_cell.angle_alpha   90.00
_cell.angle_beta   90.00
_cell.angle_gamma   90.00
#
_symmetry.space_group_name_H-M   'P 1'
#
loop_
_entity.id
_entity.type
_entity.pdbx_description
1 polymer ?
#
loop_
_entity_poly.entity_id
_entity_poly.type
_entity_poly.pdbx_seq_one_letter_code
_entity_poly.pdbx_strand_id
1 'polypeptide(L)'
;MLAYRTSPLTSTVNKNPRKTGPPARTKLDIPEEYQHPAFCNGVECPKYRLGFEHREYDATKWVSTPVTLDDEGTEAAYINLFKYINGSNSEGMHLSITSPVVVSFKLGYREPKTGTMSIFLSANLKNPPAPLNSNTFLQSYPKASLYVK
;
A
#
# COMPACT_ATOMS: atom_id res chain seq x y z
N MET A 1 -69.56 -57.45 33.19
CA MET A 1 -68.68 -58.24 32.28
C MET A 1 -67.54 -57.28 31.88
N LEU A 2 -66.25 -57.54 32.12
CA LEU A 2 -65.41 -58.65 31.60
C LEU A 2 -65.53 -58.75 30.07
N ALA A 3 -64.51 -58.70 29.21
CA ALA A 3 -63.08 -58.36 29.32
C ALA A 3 -62.52 -58.14 27.87
N TYR A 4 -61.24 -57.97 27.49
CA TYR A 4 -59.91 -58.04 28.12
C TYR A 4 -58.89 -57.07 27.45
N ARG A 5 -57.76 -56.87 28.14
CA ARG A 5 -56.35 -56.59 27.72
C ARG A 5 -56.01 -56.64 26.20
N THR A 6 -55.08 -55.82 25.67
CA THR A 6 -53.64 -55.76 26.06
C THR A 6 -52.92 -54.46 25.64
N SER A 7 -51.88 -54.09 26.39
CA SER A 7 -50.89 -53.00 26.12
C SER A 7 -49.67 -53.56 25.32
N PRO A 8 -48.57 -52.81 25.01
CA PRO A 8 -48.25 -51.41 25.33
C PRO A 8 -47.56 -50.56 24.23
N LEU A 9 -47.35 -49.29 24.61
CA LEU A 9 -46.50 -48.24 24.03
C LEU A 9 -45.14 -48.69 23.44
N THR A 10 -44.76 -48.09 22.29
CA THR A 10 -43.44 -47.47 22.12
C THR A 10 -43.54 -46.18 21.29
N SER A 11 -43.49 -45.03 21.96
CA SER A 11 -43.27 -43.73 21.31
C SER A 11 -41.78 -43.45 21.26
N THR A 12 -41.16 -43.55 20.09
CA THR A 12 -39.76 -43.15 19.88
C THR A 12 -39.67 -41.64 19.71
N VAL A 13 -39.59 -40.96 20.86
CA VAL A 13 -39.30 -39.53 20.95
C VAL A 13 -38.07 -39.18 20.10
N ASN A 14 -38.27 -38.36 19.08
CA ASN A 14 -37.21 -37.81 18.23
C ASN A 14 -36.35 -36.84 19.07
N LYS A 15 -35.23 -37.34 19.61
CA LYS A 15 -34.30 -36.55 20.41
C LYS A 15 -33.31 -35.82 19.51
N ASN A 16 -33.48 -34.51 19.37
CA ASN A 16 -32.39 -33.64 18.94
C ASN A 16 -32.37 -32.35 19.78
N PRO A 17 -31.43 -32.23 20.73
CA PRO A 17 -30.96 -30.88 21.08
C PRO A 17 -29.48 -30.83 21.50
N ARG A 18 -28.60 -30.36 20.61
CA ARG A 18 -27.83 -29.10 20.79
C ARG A 18 -26.68 -28.96 19.77
N LYS A 19 -26.81 -27.96 18.89
CA LYS A 19 -25.68 -27.33 18.20
C LYS A 19 -25.19 -26.15 19.05
N THR A 20 -23.94 -26.17 19.51
CA THR A 20 -23.17 -24.97 19.89
C THR A 20 -21.67 -25.24 19.77
N GLY A 21 -21.18 -25.41 18.53
CA GLY A 21 -19.80 -25.02 18.19
C GLY A 21 -19.85 -23.60 17.62
N PRO A 22 -18.84 -22.74 17.86
CA PRO A 22 -18.81 -21.41 17.26
C PRO A 22 -18.81 -21.52 15.72
N PRO A 23 -19.47 -20.61 14.99
CA PRO A 23 -19.49 -20.66 13.54
C PRO A 23 -18.07 -20.50 13.00
N ALA A 24 -17.60 -21.50 12.25
CA ALA A 24 -16.37 -21.40 11.48
C ALA A 24 -16.47 -20.19 10.54
N ARG A 25 -15.42 -19.37 10.48
CA ARG A 25 -15.41 -18.11 9.72
C ARG A 25 -15.68 -18.37 8.23
N THR A 26 -16.81 -17.91 7.73
CA THR A 26 -16.99 -17.71 6.30
C THR A 26 -16.32 -16.39 5.90
N LYS A 27 -15.12 -16.46 5.29
CA LYS A 27 -14.72 -15.49 4.26
C LYS A 27 -13.68 -16.08 3.30
N LEU A 28 -14.16 -16.98 2.45
CA LEU A 28 -13.71 -17.22 1.07
C LEU A 28 -12.21 -16.96 0.78
N ASP A 29 -11.35 -17.90 1.16
CA ASP A 29 -10.03 -18.02 0.55
C ASP A 29 -10.21 -18.53 -0.89
N ILE A 30 -10.41 -17.60 -1.84
CA ILE A 30 -10.14 -17.89 -3.25
C ILE A 30 -8.63 -17.72 -3.43
N PRO A 31 -7.85 -18.77 -3.72
CA PRO A 31 -6.47 -18.60 -4.12
C PRO A 31 -6.47 -17.82 -5.44
N GLU A 32 -5.66 -16.76 -5.52
CA GLU A 32 -5.41 -16.03 -6.76
C GLU A 32 -5.00 -17.03 -7.86
N GLU A 33 -5.90 -17.24 -8.82
CA GLU A 33 -5.76 -18.33 -9.79
C GLU A 33 -4.56 -18.06 -10.70
N TYR A 34 -3.60 -18.99 -10.73
CA TYR A 34 -2.37 -18.81 -11.51
C TYR A 34 -2.68 -18.76 -13.01
N GLN A 35 -2.75 -17.54 -13.55
CA GLN A 35 -2.96 -17.31 -14.97
C GLN A 35 -1.79 -17.90 -15.75
N HIS A 36 -2.08 -18.85 -16.65
CA HIS A 36 -1.05 -19.45 -17.48
C HIS A 36 -0.45 -18.39 -18.41
N PRO A 37 0.89 -18.25 -18.44
CA PRO A 37 1.56 -17.28 -19.30
C PRO A 37 1.23 -17.50 -20.77
N ALA A 38 0.98 -16.42 -21.52
CA ALA A 38 0.62 -16.51 -22.93
C ALA A 38 1.65 -17.26 -23.78
N PHE A 39 2.95 -17.18 -23.45
CA PHE A 39 4.00 -17.93 -24.15
C PHE A 39 3.90 -19.45 -24.00
N CYS A 40 3.19 -19.96 -22.99
CA CYS A 40 3.04 -21.39 -22.76
C CYS A 40 2.07 -22.06 -23.75
N ASN A 41 1.28 -21.29 -24.52
CA ASN A 41 0.38 -21.79 -25.58
C ASN A 41 -0.52 -22.98 -25.16
N GLY A 42 -1.00 -22.98 -23.92
CA GLY A 42 -1.86 -24.05 -23.36
C GLY A 42 -1.13 -25.33 -22.93
N VAL A 43 0.20 -25.37 -23.02
CA VAL A 43 1.04 -26.47 -22.50
C VAL A 43 1.47 -26.17 -21.07
N GLU A 44 1.66 -27.21 -20.25
CA GLU A 44 2.22 -27.09 -18.90
C GLU A 44 3.61 -26.45 -18.95
N CYS A 45 3.85 -25.45 -18.09
CA CYS A 45 5.10 -24.69 -18.06
C CYS A 45 5.48 -24.31 -16.61
N PRO A 46 6.78 -24.03 -16.34
CA PRO A 46 7.22 -23.67 -15.00
C PRO A 46 6.50 -22.44 -14.45
N LYS A 47 6.00 -22.54 -13.22
CA LYS A 47 5.42 -21.39 -12.51
C LYS A 47 6.50 -20.38 -12.20
N TYR A 48 6.34 -19.14 -12.64
CA TYR A 48 7.21 -18.02 -12.27
C TYR A 48 6.45 -16.96 -11.48
N ARG A 49 7.21 -16.02 -10.91
CA ARG A 49 6.68 -14.77 -10.35
C ARG A 49 7.35 -13.62 -11.08
N LEU A 50 6.61 -12.56 -11.36
CA LEU A 50 7.21 -11.33 -11.89
C LEU A 50 8.20 -10.76 -10.85
N GLY A 51 9.35 -10.29 -11.35
CA GLY A 51 10.43 -9.75 -10.54
C GLY A 51 10.34 -8.24 -10.39
N PHE A 52 11.50 -7.59 -10.32
CA PHE A 52 11.60 -6.13 -10.37
C PHE A 52 11.34 -5.60 -11.79
N GLU A 53 10.72 -4.44 -11.89
CA GLU A 53 10.67 -3.61 -13.10
C GLU A 53 11.94 -2.77 -13.18
N HIS A 54 12.61 -2.75 -14.34
CA HIS A 54 13.73 -1.84 -14.60
C HIS A 54 13.21 -0.53 -15.19
N ARG A 55 13.60 0.61 -14.61
CA ARG A 55 13.20 1.95 -15.05
C ARG A 55 14.40 2.86 -15.20
N GLU A 56 14.52 3.49 -16.36
CA GLU A 56 15.42 4.62 -16.58
C GLU A 56 14.66 5.93 -16.38
N TYR A 57 15.14 6.77 -15.46
CA TYR A 57 14.65 8.11 -15.20
C TYR A 57 15.70 9.13 -15.62
N ASP A 58 15.31 10.14 -16.41
CA ASP A 58 16.17 11.31 -16.64
C ASP A 58 16.33 12.16 -15.36
N ALA A 59 17.13 13.22 -15.43
CA ALA A 59 17.32 14.12 -14.29
C ALA A 59 16.01 14.80 -13.87
N THR A 60 15.71 14.80 -12.57
CA THR A 60 14.43 15.26 -12.02
C THR A 60 14.62 16.27 -10.90
N LYS A 61 13.68 17.22 -10.78
CA LYS A 61 13.63 18.22 -9.71
C LYS A 61 12.57 17.85 -8.68
N TRP A 62 12.83 18.11 -7.40
CA TRP A 62 11.97 17.75 -6.29
C TRP A 62 11.97 18.85 -5.23
N VAL A 63 10.84 19.01 -4.55
CA VAL A 63 10.78 19.71 -3.26
C VAL A 63 10.82 18.66 -2.15
N SER A 64 11.58 18.91 -1.08
CA SER A 64 11.95 17.89 -0.11
C SER A 64 12.05 18.44 1.31
N THR A 65 11.83 17.57 2.30
CA THR A 65 11.91 17.90 3.73
C THR A 65 12.41 16.67 4.50
N PRO A 66 13.16 16.85 5.61
CA PRO A 66 13.41 15.77 6.55
C PRO A 66 12.10 15.16 7.06
N VAL A 67 12.12 13.85 7.33
CA VAL A 67 10.98 13.09 7.86
C VAL A 67 11.45 12.13 8.94
N THR A 68 10.68 12.02 10.02
CA THR A 68 10.79 10.90 10.99
C THR A 68 9.91 9.77 10.47
N LEU A 69 10.42 8.53 10.50
CA LEU A 69 9.76 7.37 9.91
C LEU A 69 8.77 6.71 10.89
N ASP A 70 7.84 7.54 11.36
CA ASP A 70 6.63 7.22 12.10
C ASP A 70 5.44 7.96 11.49
N ASP A 71 4.21 7.65 11.92
CA ASP A 71 3.00 8.19 11.30
C ASP A 71 2.92 9.73 11.44
N GLU A 72 3.18 10.26 12.64
CA GLU A 72 3.16 11.71 12.94
C GLU A 72 4.23 12.47 12.14
N GLY A 73 5.46 11.94 12.08
CA GLY A 73 6.55 12.53 11.31
C GLY A 73 6.29 12.50 9.80
N THR A 74 5.67 11.42 9.31
CA THR A 74 5.28 11.26 7.90
C THR A 74 4.18 12.25 7.52
N GLU A 75 3.14 12.41 8.35
CA GLU A 75 2.08 13.39 8.14
C GLU A 75 2.63 14.83 8.18
N ALA A 76 3.43 15.17 9.19
CA ALA A 76 4.04 16.49 9.33
C ALA A 76 4.95 16.85 8.14
N ALA A 77 5.74 15.90 7.65
CA ALA A 77 6.56 16.05 6.45
C ALA A 77 5.71 16.29 5.20
N TYR A 78 4.65 15.50 5.00
CA TYR A 78 3.74 15.69 3.87
C TYR A 78 3.05 17.05 3.90
N ILE A 79 2.57 17.50 5.08
CA ILE A 79 1.96 18.83 5.27
C ILE A 79 2.96 19.95 4.91
N ASN A 80 4.24 19.82 5.25
CA ASN A 80 5.25 20.83 4.91
C ASN A 80 5.47 20.94 3.38
N LEU A 81 5.47 19.82 2.67
CA LEU A 81 5.58 19.81 1.20
C LEU A 81 4.29 20.31 0.53
N PHE A 82 3.13 19.91 1.05
CA PHE A 82 1.83 20.34 0.52
C PHE A 82 1.59 21.85 0.71
N LYS A 83 2.02 22.43 1.84
CA LYS A 83 2.03 23.89 2.04
C LYS A 83 2.86 24.61 0.99
N TYR A 84 4.06 24.10 0.67
CA TYR A 84 4.90 24.67 -0.39
C TYR A 84 4.21 24.63 -1.76
N ILE A 85 3.56 23.52 -2.11
CA ILE A 85 2.80 23.36 -3.36
C ILE A 85 1.64 24.37 -3.42
N ASN A 86 0.95 24.64 -2.30
CA ASN A 86 -0.15 25.60 -2.19
C ASN A 86 0.29 27.02 -1.80
N GLY A 87 1.40 27.52 -2.38
CA GLY A 87 1.79 28.92 -2.24
C GLY A 87 2.59 29.30 -0.99
N SER A 88 2.98 28.38 -0.10
CA SER A 88 3.94 28.66 0.98
C SER A 88 5.39 28.66 0.47
N ASN A 89 5.62 29.49 -0.54
CA ASN A 89 6.88 29.68 -1.24
C ASN A 89 7.06 31.18 -1.56
N SER A 90 8.28 31.57 -1.91
CA SER A 90 8.70 32.97 -2.12
C SER A 90 7.91 33.76 -3.17
N GLU A 91 7.19 33.09 -4.07
CA GLU A 91 6.37 33.72 -5.12
C GLU A 91 4.86 33.63 -4.85
N GLY A 92 4.43 33.01 -3.73
CA GLY A 92 3.01 32.74 -3.45
C GLY A 92 2.37 31.74 -4.43
N MET A 93 3.18 31.07 -5.25
CA MET A 93 2.73 30.34 -6.44
C MET A 93 2.06 29.03 -6.06
N HIS A 94 0.85 28.80 -6.58
CA HIS A 94 0.20 27.49 -6.49
C HIS A 94 0.72 26.60 -7.62
N LEU A 95 1.38 25.51 -7.24
CA LEU A 95 1.94 24.52 -8.15
C LEU A 95 0.94 23.35 -8.32
N SER A 96 0.93 22.72 -9.49
CA SER A 96 0.18 21.48 -9.68
C SER A 96 0.79 20.37 -8.83
N ILE A 97 -0.04 19.67 -8.04
CA ILE A 97 0.38 18.44 -7.37
C ILE A 97 0.78 17.40 -8.41
N THR A 98 1.81 16.61 -8.11
CA THR A 98 2.32 15.56 -8.99
C THR A 98 2.44 14.23 -8.24
N SER A 99 2.83 13.19 -8.96
CA SER A 99 3.18 11.89 -8.38
C SER A 99 4.48 11.39 -9.00
N PRO A 100 5.27 10.55 -8.30
CA PRO A 100 5.01 10.04 -6.95
C PRO A 100 5.45 11.01 -5.83
N VAL A 101 5.00 10.73 -4.61
CA VAL A 101 5.68 11.15 -3.38
C VAL A 101 6.63 10.03 -3.00
N VAL A 102 7.88 10.34 -2.69
CA VAL A 102 8.90 9.34 -2.32
C VAL A 102 9.48 9.65 -0.94
N VAL A 103 9.83 8.60 -0.20
CA VAL A 103 10.62 8.70 1.02
C VAL A 103 11.94 7.98 0.77
N SER A 104 13.05 8.68 0.99
CA SER A 104 14.40 8.16 0.83
C SER A 104 15.10 8.11 2.18
N PHE A 105 15.85 7.04 2.43
CA PHE A 105 16.62 6.85 3.66
C PHE A 105 17.86 6.01 3.37
N LYS A 106 18.86 6.10 4.25
CA LYS A 106 20.06 5.25 4.16
C LYS A 106 19.81 3.95 4.93
N LEU A 107 20.04 2.82 4.28
CA LEU A 107 20.08 1.52 4.96
C LEU A 107 21.32 1.45 5.86
N GLY A 108 21.19 0.73 6.98
CA GLY A 108 22.26 0.49 7.94
C GLY A 108 21.95 -0.75 8.78
N TYR A 109 22.73 -0.99 9.84
CA TYR A 109 22.53 -2.15 10.72
C TYR A 109 21.22 -2.11 11.52
N ARG A 110 20.67 -0.91 11.75
CA ARG A 110 19.37 -0.69 12.40
C ARG A 110 18.37 -0.18 11.39
N GLU A 111 17.09 -0.41 11.66
CA GLU A 111 16.00 0.20 10.92
C GLU A 111 16.17 1.74 10.92
N PRO A 112 15.94 2.39 9.76
CA PRO A 112 16.04 3.84 9.65
C PRO A 112 14.92 4.48 10.46
N LYS A 113 15.26 5.49 11.26
CA LYS A 113 14.28 6.32 12.00
C LYS A 113 13.98 7.65 11.32
N THR A 114 14.80 8.03 10.36
CA THR A 114 14.68 9.30 9.63
C THR A 114 15.02 9.10 8.17
N GLY A 115 14.49 10.00 7.34
CA GLY A 115 14.74 10.04 5.91
C GLY A 115 14.50 11.43 5.35
N THR A 116 14.27 11.50 4.05
CA THR A 116 13.83 12.70 3.33
C THR A 116 12.62 12.34 2.49
N MET A 117 11.49 13.00 2.76
CA MET A 117 10.29 12.94 1.93
C MET A 117 10.45 13.93 0.77
N SER A 118 9.96 13.59 -0.41
CA SER A 118 10.07 14.42 -1.61
C SER A 118 8.81 14.32 -2.48
N ILE A 119 8.33 15.47 -2.97
CA ILE A 119 7.30 15.56 -4.02
C ILE A 119 8.00 15.98 -5.33
N PHE A 120 7.67 15.28 -6.42
CA PHE A 120 8.21 15.58 -7.74
C PHE A 120 7.78 16.97 -8.23
N LEU A 121 8.67 17.70 -8.90
CA LEU A 121 8.35 18.95 -9.55
C LEU A 121 8.33 18.74 -11.07
N SER A 122 7.19 19.07 -11.68
CA SER A 122 6.97 18.91 -13.14
C SER A 122 8.14 19.45 -13.95
N ALA A 123 8.58 18.71 -14.97
CA ALA A 123 9.68 19.11 -15.86
C ALA A 123 9.41 20.46 -16.57
N ASN A 124 8.14 20.86 -16.68
CA ASN A 124 7.73 22.16 -17.24
C ASN A 124 8.00 23.34 -16.28
N LEU A 125 8.21 23.09 -14.98
CA LEU A 125 8.55 24.12 -13.98
C LEU A 125 10.04 24.48 -14.08
N LYS A 126 10.35 25.46 -14.92
CA LYS A 126 11.73 25.92 -15.19
C LYS A 126 12.42 26.38 -13.91
N ASN A 127 11.80 27.31 -13.19
CA ASN A 127 12.30 27.92 -11.97
C ASN A 127 11.31 27.62 -10.83
N PRO A 128 11.54 26.61 -9.99
CA PRO A 128 10.74 26.43 -8.79
C PRO A 128 11.01 27.57 -7.79
N PRO A 129 9.98 28.18 -7.17
CA PRO A 129 10.17 29.24 -6.19
C PRO A 129 10.90 28.69 -4.95
N ALA A 130 11.70 29.52 -4.28
CA ALA A 130 12.35 29.12 -3.02
C ALA A 130 11.30 28.83 -1.93
N PRO A 131 11.42 27.74 -1.14
CA PRO A 131 10.54 27.48 0.00
C PRO A 131 10.68 28.54 1.11
N LEU A 132 9.58 28.81 1.83
CA LEU A 132 9.60 29.68 3.02
C LEU A 132 9.84 28.92 4.33
N ASN A 133 9.56 27.61 4.36
CA ASN A 133 9.87 26.74 5.49
C ASN A 133 11.35 26.35 5.44
N SER A 134 12.12 26.63 6.50
CA SER A 134 13.55 26.34 6.59
C SER A 134 13.90 24.85 6.55
N ASN A 135 12.95 23.97 6.87
CA ASN A 135 13.11 22.52 6.74
C ASN A 135 12.76 22.00 5.34
N THR A 136 12.22 22.85 4.46
CA THR A 136 11.88 22.49 3.07
C THR A 136 12.95 23.03 2.12
N PHE A 137 13.46 22.19 1.24
CA PHE A 137 14.50 22.54 0.27
C PHE A 137 14.21 21.99 -1.12
N LEU A 138 14.81 22.61 -2.14
CA LEU A 138 14.80 22.12 -3.52
C LEU A 138 16.02 21.23 -3.74
N GLN A 139 15.83 20.09 -4.38
CA GLN A 139 16.94 19.24 -4.82
C GLN A 139 16.69 18.68 -6.23
N SER A 140 17.76 18.17 -6.85
CA SER A 140 17.70 17.49 -8.14
C SER A 140 18.40 16.14 -8.04
N TYR A 141 17.77 15.09 -8.56
CA TYR A 141 18.43 13.80 -8.77
C TYR A 141 18.94 13.73 -10.21
N PRO A 142 20.15 13.19 -10.45
CA PRO A 142 20.68 12.97 -11.79
C PRO A 142 19.89 11.85 -12.51
N LYS A 143 20.17 11.67 -13.81
CA LYS A 143 19.69 10.50 -14.55
C LYS A 143 20.09 9.21 -13.83
N ALA A 144 19.13 8.30 -13.64
CA ALA A 144 19.29 7.10 -12.84
C ALA A 144 18.59 5.89 -13.48
N SER A 145 19.16 4.70 -13.25
CA SER A 145 18.59 3.40 -13.60
C SER A 145 18.20 2.70 -12.29
N LEU A 146 16.91 2.43 -12.10
CA LEU A 146 16.35 1.88 -10.86
C LEU A 146 15.65 0.55 -11.11
N TYR A 147 15.63 -0.30 -10.08
CA TYR A 147 14.78 -1.48 -10.01
C TYR A 147 13.65 -1.22 -9.02
N VAL A 148 12.40 -1.36 -9.47
CA VAL A 148 11.19 -1.12 -8.69
C VAL A 148 10.44 -2.43 -8.48
N LYS A 149 9.75 -2.57 -7.36
CA LYS A 149 8.95 -3.74 -6.98
C LYS A 149 7.62 -3.29 -6.39
#